data_AF-A0A963CWH7-F1
#
_entry.id   AF-A0A963CWH7-F1
#
_cell.length_a   1.000
_cell.length_b   1.000
_cell.length_c   1.000
_cell.angle_alpha   90.00
_cell.angle_beta   90.00
_cell.angle_gamma   90.00
#
_symmetry.space_group_name_H-M   'P 1'
#
loop_
_entity.id
_entity.type
_entity.pdbx_description
1 polymer ?
#
loop_
_entity_poly.entity_id
_entity_poly.type
_entity_poly.pdbx_seq_one_letter_code
_entity_poly.pdbx_strand_id
1 'polypeptide(L)'
;MQTQFVIEREPVVTWPVTVELPRPGGRIEPFRFVAVVRVLSEDEYETIIPAHGADDDVAAAQDAEIQRRTLRDVLADNARVLPRLITGWQGVTAPAGGDVPIAELPAVLTGPYGRALSVALWRAIHQVRYGIPAEQTPGAAEGNSAPSPAAG
;
A
#
# COMPACT_ATOMS: atom_id res chain seq x y z
N MET A 1 14.71 12.93 25.20
CA MET A 1 13.81 11.86 25.65
C MET A 1 14.35 10.56 25.07
N GLN A 2 14.64 9.56 25.90
CA GLN A 2 15.07 8.25 25.40
C GLN A 2 13.82 7.53 24.85
N THR A 3 13.84 7.15 23.58
CA THR A 3 12.83 6.27 23.02
C THR A 3 13.04 4.89 23.63
N GLN A 4 12.10 4.45 24.47
CA GLN A 4 12.14 3.11 25.04
C GLN A 4 11.62 2.10 24.00
N PHE A 5 12.35 1.01 23.79
CA PHE A 5 11.88 -0.10 22.95
C PHE A 5 10.83 -0.91 23.74
N VAL A 6 9.56 -0.71 23.42
CA VAL A 6 8.43 -1.41 24.06
C VAL A 6 7.99 -2.56 23.16
N ILE A 7 7.91 -3.77 23.71
CA ILE A 7 7.39 -4.94 22.99
C ILE A 7 5.86 -4.94 23.12
N GLU A 8 5.20 -4.49 22.07
CA GLU A 8 3.74 -4.59 21.92
C GLU A 8 3.40 -5.85 21.12
N ARG A 9 2.37 -6.60 21.56
CA ARG A 9 1.96 -7.84 20.88
C ARG A 9 1.30 -7.59 19.52
N GLU A 10 0.60 -6.47 19.38
CA GLU A 10 -0.06 -6.05 18.15
C GLU A 10 0.20 -4.55 17.95
N PRO A 11 1.44 -4.17 17.56
CA PRO A 11 1.78 -2.76 17.44
C PRO A 11 0.96 -2.10 16.33
N VAL A 12 0.49 -0.88 16.59
CA VAL A 12 -0.15 -0.03 15.58
C VAL A 12 0.61 1.27 15.44
N VAL A 13 0.73 1.75 14.21
CA VAL A 13 1.46 2.98 13.87
C VAL A 13 0.53 3.92 13.13
N THR A 14 0.40 5.15 13.65
CA THR A 14 -0.23 6.24 12.91
C THR A 14 0.74 6.79 11.88
N TRP A 15 0.40 6.69 10.59
CA TRP A 15 1.30 7.05 9.50
C TRP A 15 0.63 8.02 8.52
N PRO A 16 1.33 9.09 8.07
CA PRO A 16 0.80 9.97 7.05
C PRO A 16 0.75 9.27 5.69
N VAL A 17 -0.35 9.43 4.98
CA VAL A 17 -0.56 8.88 3.63
C VAL A 17 -0.85 10.01 2.66
N THR A 18 -0.15 10.00 1.53
CA THR A 18 -0.38 10.95 0.43
C THR A 18 -0.92 10.20 -0.79
N VAL A 19 -2.09 10.62 -1.26
CA VAL A 19 -2.75 10.10 -2.46
C VAL A 19 -2.66 11.15 -3.56
N GLU A 20 -2.24 10.74 -4.74
CA GLU A 20 -2.25 11.60 -5.92
C GLU A 20 -3.57 11.44 -6.67
N LEU A 21 -4.40 12.48 -6.69
CA LEU A 21 -5.73 12.45 -7.28
C LEU A 21 -5.78 13.26 -8.58
N PRO A 22 -6.29 12.69 -9.69
CA PRO A 22 -6.52 13.45 -10.90
C PRO A 22 -7.70 14.41 -10.71
N ARG A 23 -7.51 15.66 -11.12
CA ARG A 23 -8.51 16.73 -11.08
C ARG A 23 -8.90 17.20 -12.48
N PRO A 24 -10.10 17.79 -12.64
CA PRO A 24 -10.48 18.47 -13.87
C PRO A 24 -9.40 19.45 -14.34
N GLY A 25 -9.14 19.49 -15.65
CA GLY A 25 -8.06 20.30 -16.22
C GLY A 25 -6.69 19.63 -16.26
N GLY A 26 -6.62 18.30 -16.07
CA GLY A 26 -5.40 17.50 -16.26
C GLY A 26 -4.36 17.64 -15.14
N ARG A 27 -4.76 18.14 -13.98
CA ARG A 27 -3.87 18.33 -12.82
C ARG A 27 -3.88 17.10 -11.92
N ILE A 28 -2.75 16.86 -11.27
CA ILE A 28 -2.64 15.90 -10.17
C ILE A 28 -2.48 16.70 -8.88
N GLU A 29 -3.35 16.46 -7.91
CA GLU A 29 -3.30 17.11 -6.60
C GLU A 29 -3.00 16.09 -5.51
N PRO A 30 -2.01 16.37 -4.63
CA PRO A 30 -1.77 15.54 -3.47
C PRO A 30 -2.87 15.76 -2.42
N PHE A 31 -3.43 14.68 -1.93
CA PHE A 31 -4.34 14.65 -0.80
C PHE A 31 -3.69 13.87 0.35
N ARG A 32 -3.57 14.50 1.52
CA ARG A 32 -2.91 13.90 2.69
C ARG A 32 -3.94 13.54 3.76
N PHE A 33 -3.84 12.34 4.30
CA PHE A 33 -4.62 11.87 5.44
C PHE A 33 -3.72 11.04 6.37
N VAL A 34 -4.24 10.61 7.51
CA VAL A 34 -3.51 9.75 8.45
C VAL A 34 -4.15 8.38 8.45
N ALA A 35 -3.36 7.32 8.29
CA ALA A 35 -3.79 5.93 8.44
C ALA A 35 -3.27 5.35 9.75
N VAL A 36 -4.00 4.39 10.32
CA VAL A 36 -3.53 3.54 11.41
C VAL A 36 -3.16 2.20 10.80
N VAL A 37 -1.87 1.88 10.81
CA VAL A 37 -1.30 0.68 10.20
C VAL A 37 -0.97 -0.32 11.30
N ARG A 38 -1.50 -1.54 11.20
CA ARG A 38 -1.08 -2.67 12.03
C ARG A 38 0.29 -3.15 11.57
N VAL A 39 1.22 -3.23 12.50
CA VAL A 39 2.54 -3.84 12.28
C VAL A 39 2.37 -5.35 12.46
N LEU A 40 2.59 -6.09 11.38
CA LEU A 40 2.50 -7.54 11.40
C LEU A 40 3.85 -8.16 11.78
N SER A 41 3.80 -9.31 12.43
CA SER A 41 4.95 -10.22 12.45
C SER A 41 5.20 -10.80 11.05
N GLU A 42 6.38 -11.41 10.84
CA GLU A 42 6.69 -12.07 9.57
C GLU A 42 5.70 -13.22 9.27
N ASP A 43 5.37 -14.05 10.26
CA ASP A 43 4.40 -15.15 10.12
C ASP A 43 3.00 -14.64 9.72
N GLU A 44 2.56 -13.53 10.32
CA GLU A 44 1.28 -12.90 9.98
C GLU A 44 1.30 -12.32 8.57
N TYR A 45 2.41 -11.70 8.18
CA TYR A 45 2.58 -11.11 6.85
C TYR A 45 2.52 -12.19 5.76
N GLU A 46 3.24 -13.30 5.91
CA GLU A 46 3.23 -14.42 4.97
C GLU A 46 1.85 -15.09 4.87
N THR A 47 1.10 -15.13 5.97
CA THR A 47 -0.28 -15.65 6.00
C THR A 47 -1.26 -14.72 5.28
N ILE A 48 -1.07 -13.40 5.39
CA ILE A 48 -1.99 -12.39 4.87
C ILE A 48 -1.70 -12.06 3.41
N ILE A 49 -0.41 -12.00 3.05
CA ILE A 49 0.11 -11.71 1.73
C ILE A 49 0.91 -12.95 1.34
N PRO A 50 0.27 -13.96 0.71
CA PRO A 50 1.00 -15.12 0.24
C PRO A 50 2.14 -14.63 -0.66
N ALA A 51 3.37 -15.01 -0.30
CA ALA A 51 4.55 -14.76 -1.11
C ALA A 51 4.22 -15.20 -2.53
N HIS A 52 4.26 -14.25 -3.47
CA HIS A 52 4.20 -14.60 -4.88
C HIS A 52 5.53 -15.34 -5.14
N GLY A 53 5.43 -16.66 -5.14
CA GLY A 53 6.51 -17.59 -4.85
C GLY A 53 7.79 -17.37 -5.66
N ALA A 54 8.92 -17.44 -4.95
CA ALA A 54 10.26 -17.54 -5.51
C ALA A 54 10.60 -18.99 -5.92
N ASP A 55 9.69 -19.66 -6.62
CA ASP A 55 9.94 -20.95 -7.27
C ASP A 55 9.82 -20.73 -8.78
N ASP A 56 10.92 -20.93 -9.52
CA ASP A 56 11.05 -20.60 -10.94
C ASP A 56 10.01 -21.30 -11.84
N ASP A 57 9.47 -22.46 -11.42
CA ASP A 57 8.40 -23.18 -12.14
C ASP A 57 6.99 -22.62 -11.86
N VAL A 58 6.80 -21.94 -10.71
CA VAL A 58 5.55 -21.26 -10.35
C VAL A 58 5.54 -19.83 -10.90
N ALA A 59 6.71 -19.21 -11.06
CA ALA A 59 6.88 -17.88 -11.63
C ALA A 59 6.33 -17.78 -13.07
N ALA A 60 6.54 -18.78 -13.93
CA ALA A 60 6.01 -18.74 -15.30
C ALA A 60 4.47 -18.89 -15.36
N ALA A 61 3.88 -19.71 -14.50
CA ALA A 61 2.42 -19.84 -14.37
C ALA A 61 1.80 -18.59 -13.72
N GLN A 62 2.49 -18.00 -12.75
CA GLN A 62 2.11 -16.74 -12.12
C GLN A 62 2.25 -15.56 -13.07
N ASP A 63 3.27 -15.49 -13.91
CA ASP A 63 3.39 -14.45 -14.93
C ASP A 63 2.22 -14.51 -15.92
N ALA A 64 1.80 -15.70 -16.34
CA ALA A 64 0.61 -15.87 -17.16
C ALA A 64 -0.71 -15.54 -16.41
N GLU A 65 -0.77 -15.71 -15.10
CA GLU A 65 -1.92 -15.37 -14.25
C GLU A 65 -1.96 -13.86 -13.92
N ILE A 66 -0.81 -13.25 -13.64
CA ILE A 66 -0.59 -11.82 -13.44
C ILE A 66 -0.91 -11.06 -14.73
N GLN A 67 -0.51 -11.59 -15.89
CA GLN A 67 -0.88 -11.04 -17.19
C GLN A 67 -2.38 -11.17 -17.50
N ARG A 68 -3.08 -12.13 -16.89
CA ARG A 68 -4.55 -12.31 -17.04
C ARG A 68 -5.36 -11.53 -16.02
N ARG A 69 -4.75 -11.07 -14.93
CA ARG A 69 -5.43 -10.33 -13.87
C ARG A 69 -5.80 -8.93 -14.34
N THR A 70 -7.08 -8.64 -14.27
CA THR A 70 -7.56 -7.29 -14.53
C THR A 70 -7.26 -6.41 -13.32
N LEU A 71 -7.19 -5.08 -13.54
CA LEU A 71 -7.12 -4.12 -12.43
C LEU A 71 -8.26 -4.34 -11.42
N ARG A 72 -9.44 -4.77 -11.89
CA ARG A 72 -10.58 -5.08 -11.04
C ARG A 72 -10.26 -6.22 -10.07
N ASP A 73 -9.59 -7.28 -10.52
CA ASP A 73 -9.22 -8.43 -9.69
C ASP A 73 -8.20 -8.01 -8.64
N VAL A 74 -7.21 -7.21 -9.03
CA VAL A 74 -6.20 -6.66 -8.10
C VAL A 74 -6.86 -5.79 -7.03
N LEU A 75 -7.80 -4.91 -7.40
CA LEU A 75 -8.51 -4.07 -6.43
C LEU A 75 -9.44 -4.87 -5.53
N ALA A 76 -10.06 -5.95 -6.04
CA ALA A 76 -10.87 -6.85 -5.23
C ALA A 76 -10.02 -7.62 -4.21
N ASP A 77 -8.80 -8.02 -4.57
CA ASP A 77 -7.84 -8.62 -3.63
C ASP A 77 -7.40 -7.62 -2.57
N ASN A 78 -7.03 -6.41 -3.00
CA ASN A 78 -6.63 -5.35 -2.09
C ASN A 78 -7.76 -4.97 -1.13
N ALA A 79 -9.02 -4.99 -1.59
CA ALA A 79 -10.21 -4.77 -0.75
C ALA A 79 -10.41 -5.89 0.30
N ARG A 80 -9.87 -7.09 0.08
CA ARG A 80 -9.85 -8.18 1.08
C ARG A 80 -8.67 -8.08 2.03
N VAL A 81 -7.50 -7.67 1.54
CA VAL A 81 -6.24 -7.66 2.30
C VAL A 81 -6.05 -6.39 3.13
N LEU A 82 -6.19 -5.21 2.52
CA LEU A 82 -5.88 -3.93 3.16
C LEU A 82 -6.66 -3.65 4.46
N PRO A 83 -7.94 -4.04 4.62
CA PRO A 83 -8.64 -3.88 5.91
C PRO A 83 -8.03 -4.66 7.07
N ARG A 84 -7.20 -5.68 6.80
CA ARG A 84 -6.46 -6.43 7.84
C ARG A 84 -5.20 -5.68 8.30
N LEU A 85 -4.73 -4.74 7.49
CA LEU A 85 -3.51 -3.97 7.69
C LEU A 85 -3.80 -2.52 8.13
N ILE A 86 -4.89 -1.93 7.62
CA ILE A 86 -5.30 -0.56 7.90
C ILE A 86 -6.52 -0.59 8.82
N THR A 87 -6.28 -0.33 10.11
CA THR A 87 -7.31 -0.46 11.17
C THR A 87 -8.05 0.84 11.46
N GLY A 88 -7.60 1.96 10.88
CA GLY A 88 -8.23 3.26 11.01
C GLY A 88 -7.67 4.28 10.04
N TRP A 89 -8.38 5.42 9.92
CA TRP A 89 -7.88 6.59 9.22
C TRP A 89 -8.48 7.88 9.81
N GLN A 90 -7.89 9.03 9.49
CA GLN A 90 -8.38 10.36 9.87
C GLN A 90 -8.17 11.33 8.71
N GLY A 91 -9.12 12.26 8.54
CA GLY A 91 -9.09 13.25 7.45
C GLY A 91 -9.70 12.76 6.14
N VAL A 92 -10.34 11.59 6.10
CA VAL A 92 -11.07 11.10 4.93
C VAL A 92 -12.55 11.47 5.06
N THR A 93 -13.03 12.34 4.18
CA THR A 93 -14.40 12.89 4.23
C THR A 93 -15.20 12.57 2.96
N ALA A 94 -16.48 12.28 3.14
CA ALA A 94 -17.44 12.18 2.05
C ALA A 94 -17.69 13.57 1.41
N PRO A 95 -18.21 13.64 0.16
CA PRO A 95 -18.55 14.90 -0.49
C PRO A 95 -19.51 15.79 0.31
N ALA A 96 -20.37 15.18 1.13
CA ALA A 96 -21.31 15.89 2.01
C ALA A 96 -20.66 16.41 3.32
N GLY A 97 -19.35 16.23 3.51
CA GLY A 97 -18.59 16.74 4.65
C GLY A 97 -18.57 15.83 5.88
N GLY A 98 -19.19 14.64 5.83
CA GLY A 98 -19.12 13.65 6.91
C GLY A 98 -17.84 12.81 6.86
N ASP A 99 -17.37 12.36 8.02
CA ASP A 99 -16.26 11.40 8.10
C ASP A 99 -16.63 10.07 7.44
N VAL A 100 -15.70 9.52 6.67
CA VAL A 100 -15.87 8.17 6.10
C VAL A 100 -15.36 7.16 7.13
N PRO A 101 -16.17 6.17 7.57
CA PRO A 101 -15.68 5.12 8.45
C PRO A 101 -14.66 4.22 7.77
N ILE A 102 -13.68 3.68 8.52
CA ILE A 102 -12.70 2.73 7.96
C ILE A 102 -13.35 1.46 7.39
N ALA A 103 -14.53 1.09 7.89
CA ALA A 103 -15.32 -0.03 7.37
C ALA A 103 -15.70 0.11 5.88
N GLU A 104 -15.69 1.34 5.33
CA GLU A 104 -15.94 1.63 3.92
C GLU A 104 -14.73 1.35 3.02
N LEU A 105 -13.53 1.11 3.59
CA LEU A 105 -12.29 0.92 2.84
C LEU A 105 -12.42 -0.10 1.68
N PRO A 106 -13.04 -1.29 1.85
CA PRO A 106 -13.24 -2.22 0.73
C PRO A 106 -14.01 -1.62 -0.43
N ALA A 107 -15.09 -0.88 -0.14
CA ALA A 107 -15.92 -0.24 -1.16
C ALA A 107 -15.13 0.85 -1.89
N VAL A 108 -14.41 1.70 -1.15
CA VAL A 108 -13.60 2.78 -1.72
C VAL A 108 -12.49 2.26 -2.62
N LEU A 109 -11.84 1.14 -2.25
CA LEU A 109 -10.77 0.50 -3.02
C LEU A 109 -11.23 -0.04 -4.37
N THR A 110 -12.50 -0.38 -4.52
CA THR A 110 -13.09 -0.83 -5.79
C THR A 110 -13.74 0.30 -6.60
N GLY A 111 -13.74 1.52 -6.05
CA GLY A 111 -14.32 2.70 -6.66
C GLY A 111 -13.39 3.47 -7.63
N PRO A 112 -13.83 4.64 -8.13
CA PRO A 112 -13.13 5.41 -9.17
C PRO A 112 -11.70 5.83 -8.82
N TYR A 113 -11.41 6.08 -7.54
CA TYR A 113 -10.08 6.45 -7.05
C TYR A 113 -9.37 5.29 -6.33
N GLY A 114 -9.95 4.08 -6.40
CA GLY A 114 -9.48 2.92 -5.65
C GLY A 114 -8.04 2.52 -5.97
N ARG A 115 -7.62 2.65 -7.22
CA ARG A 115 -6.21 2.42 -7.62
C ARG A 115 -5.25 3.39 -6.94
N ALA A 116 -5.55 4.69 -6.96
CA ALA A 116 -4.67 5.71 -6.36
C ALA A 116 -4.57 5.49 -4.84
N LEU A 117 -5.71 5.24 -4.19
CA LEU A 117 -5.75 4.93 -2.75
C LEU A 117 -4.98 3.65 -2.42
N SER A 118 -5.18 2.58 -3.18
CA SER A 118 -4.51 1.30 -3.00
C SER A 118 -2.99 1.43 -3.08
N VAL A 119 -2.48 2.17 -4.07
CA VAL A 119 -1.04 2.45 -4.22
C VAL A 119 -0.50 3.23 -3.02
N ALA A 120 -1.22 4.25 -2.56
CA ALA A 120 -0.80 5.06 -1.42
C ALA A 120 -0.77 4.28 -0.10
N LEU A 121 -1.75 3.40 0.13
CA LEU A 121 -1.80 2.54 1.31
C LEU A 121 -0.69 1.48 1.32
N TRP A 122 -0.45 0.81 0.18
CA TRP A 122 0.68 -0.12 0.07
C TRP A 122 2.02 0.56 0.28
N ARG A 123 2.20 1.78 -0.25
CA ARG A 123 3.39 2.60 0.02
C ARG A 123 3.56 2.87 1.53
N ALA A 124 2.49 3.26 2.22
CA ALA A 124 2.53 3.49 3.66
C ALA A 124 2.88 2.22 4.46
N ILE A 125 2.29 1.07 4.09
CA ILE A 125 2.60 -0.22 4.71
C ILE A 125 4.10 -0.56 4.54
N HIS A 126 4.64 -0.39 3.33
CA HIS A 126 6.07 -0.61 3.09
C HIS A 126 6.97 0.35 3.87
N GLN A 127 6.58 1.62 3.99
CA GLN A 127 7.33 2.60 4.79
C GLN A 127 7.37 2.22 6.27
N VAL A 128 6.23 1.80 6.83
CA VAL A 128 6.15 1.33 8.22
C VAL A 128 6.96 0.06 8.42
N ARG A 129 6.89 -0.90 7.49
CA ARG A 129 7.60 -2.18 7.58
C ARG A 129 9.12 -2.05 7.43
N TYR A 130 9.59 -1.26 6.46
CA TYR A 130 11.01 -1.15 6.13
C TYR A 130 11.69 0.08 6.75
N GLY A 131 10.97 0.87 7.55
CA GLY A 131 11.49 2.06 8.21
C GLY A 131 11.91 3.18 7.24
N ILE A 132 11.33 3.21 6.03
CA ILE A 132 11.65 4.23 5.02
C ILE A 132 10.83 5.49 5.35
N PRO A 133 11.47 6.65 5.60
CA PRO A 133 10.74 7.87 5.91
C PRO A 133 9.86 8.32 4.76
N ALA A 134 8.64 8.79 5.06
CA ALA A 134 7.71 9.31 4.05
C ALA A 134 8.29 10.48 3.21
N GLU A 135 9.28 11.19 3.76
CA GLU A 135 9.95 12.33 3.11
C GLU A 135 11.15 11.92 2.23
N GLN A 136 11.63 10.67 2.31
CA GLN A 136 12.80 10.18 1.55
C GLN A 136 12.42 9.42 0.27
N THR A 137 11.33 9.79 -0.41
CA THR A 137 11.03 9.23 -1.75
C THR A 137 11.21 10.25 -2.87
N PRO A 138 12.43 10.66 -3.23
CA PRO A 138 12.76 10.93 -4.62
C PRO A 138 13.09 9.59 -5.30
N GLY A 139 12.25 9.16 -6.23
CA GLY A 139 12.63 8.14 -7.22
C GLY A 139 12.38 6.68 -6.84
N ALA A 140 11.13 6.22 -6.88
CA ALA A 140 10.83 4.84 -7.30
C ALA A 140 11.06 4.67 -8.82
N ALA A 141 12.20 5.15 -9.31
CA ALA A 141 12.64 5.12 -10.70
C ALA A 141 14.01 4.46 -10.90
N GLU A 142 14.64 3.94 -9.84
CA GLU A 142 15.97 3.29 -9.91
C GLU A 142 15.96 1.84 -9.40
N GLY A 143 14.87 1.11 -9.66
CA GLY A 143 14.84 -0.36 -9.55
C GLY A 143 14.98 -1.09 -10.88
N ASN A 144 15.02 -0.36 -12.01
CA ASN A 144 15.21 -0.92 -13.33
C ASN A 144 16.61 -0.55 -13.84
N SER A 145 17.62 -1.08 -13.17
CA SER A 145 18.99 -1.11 -13.69
C SER A 145 19.51 -2.52 -13.45
N ALA A 146 19.28 -3.39 -14.44
CA ALA A 146 20.14 -4.53 -14.65
C ALA A 146 21.61 -4.05 -14.65
N PRO A 147 22.55 -4.82 -14.11
CA PRO A 147 23.97 -4.47 -14.25
C PRO A 147 24.31 -4.44 -15.75
N SER A 148 24.83 -3.31 -16.24
CA SER A 148 25.45 -3.28 -17.57
C SER A 148 26.56 -4.34 -17.61
N PRO A 149 26.64 -5.18 -18.66
CA PRO A 149 27.80 -6.02 -18.84
C PRO A 149 29.02 -5.12 -19.00
N ALA A 150 30.03 -5.36 -18.16
CA ALA A 150 31.32 -4.71 -18.28
C ALA A 150 31.86 -4.95 -19.69
N ALA A 151 32.16 -3.87 -20.41
CA ALA A 151 32.87 -3.94 -21.67
C ALA A 151 34.28 -4.51 -21.43
N GLY A 152 34.58 -5.60 -22.11
CA GLY A 152 35.91 -6.17 -22.31
C GLY A 152 36.03 -6.60 -23.76
#